data_AF-M6GD46-F1
#
_entry.id   AF-M6GD46-F1
#
_cell.length_a   1.000
_cell.length_b   1.000
_cell.length_c   1.000
_cell.angle_alpha   90.00
_cell.angle_beta   90.00
_cell.angle_gamma   90.00
#
_symmetry.space_group_name_H-M   'P 1'
#
loop_
_entity.id
_entity.type
_entity.pdbx_description
1 polymer ?
#
loop_
_entity_poly.entity_id
_entity_poly.type
_entity_poly.pdbx_seq_one_letter_code
_entity_poly.pdbx_strand_id
1 'polypeptide(L)'
;MNELSTINKLLKLSILEGWPEKAELWARRSYAGFLKCEVKFPQLQIGNVYLAEAALYAQMENGNKNLTKIINYGLKNGLKLGKSLPYLYGPSLVLKGKLLFHSGKRKKAEAIFKEAESFLSNTQNRWEYATALYEIGELLGDTERISTSKKILHELGAKADLKRLDKIQL
;
A
#
# COMPACT_ATOMS: atom_id res chain seq x y z
N MET A 1 -17.65 -14.85 0.13
CA MET A 1 -16.42 -14.74 0.96
C MET A 1 -15.12 -14.88 0.14
N ASN A 2 -15.07 -15.76 -0.87
CA ASN A 2 -13.89 -15.98 -1.73
C ASN A 2 -13.54 -14.78 -2.66
N GLU A 3 -14.53 -13.96 -3.00
CA GLU A 3 -14.35 -12.82 -3.91
C GLU A 3 -13.45 -11.71 -3.33
N LEU A 4 -13.60 -11.33 -2.06
CA LEU A 4 -12.78 -10.27 -1.46
C LEU A 4 -11.30 -10.65 -1.36
N SER A 5 -11.01 -11.91 -1.03
CA SER A 5 -9.62 -12.41 -1.03
C SER A 5 -9.00 -12.34 -2.43
N THR A 6 -9.77 -12.72 -3.45
CA THR A 6 -9.34 -12.64 -4.85
C THR A 6 -9.13 -11.19 -5.28
N ILE A 7 -10.07 -10.30 -4.94
CA ILE A 7 -9.97 -8.86 -5.23
C ILE A 7 -8.73 -8.25 -4.55
N ASN A 8 -8.42 -8.61 -3.31
CA ASN A 8 -7.21 -8.12 -2.63
C ASN A 8 -5.92 -8.46 -3.40
N LYS A 9 -5.85 -9.67 -3.97
CA LYS A 9 -4.70 -10.08 -4.81
C LYS A 9 -4.67 -9.30 -6.13
N LEU A 10 -5.82 -9.11 -6.78
CA LEU A 10 -5.95 -8.37 -8.03
C LEU A 10 -5.59 -6.89 -7.86
N LEU A 11 -5.93 -6.28 -6.72
CA LEU A 11 -5.55 -4.91 -6.37
C LEU A 11 -4.02 -4.76 -6.37
N LYS A 12 -3.30 -5.56 -5.60
CA LYS A 12 -1.82 -5.48 -5.58
C LYS A 12 -1.23 -5.81 -6.94
N LEU A 13 -1.69 -6.88 -7.60
CA LEU A 13 -1.18 -7.26 -8.93
C LEU A 13 -1.32 -6.11 -9.93
N SER A 14 -2.46 -5.42 -9.95
CA SER A 14 -2.67 -4.30 -10.88
C SER A 14 -1.71 -3.13 -10.67
N ILE A 15 -1.30 -2.86 -9.43
CA ILE A 15 -0.27 -1.87 -9.13
C ILE A 15 1.11 -2.38 -9.58
N LEU A 16 1.43 -3.64 -9.26
CA LEU A 16 2.73 -4.24 -9.54
C LEU A 16 3.03 -4.38 -11.04
N GLU A 17 2.00 -4.61 -11.84
CA GLU A 17 2.10 -4.78 -13.30
C GLU A 17 1.89 -3.46 -14.07
N GLY A 18 1.69 -2.35 -13.38
CA GLY A 18 1.51 -1.05 -14.02
C GLY A 18 0.20 -0.93 -14.82
N TRP A 19 -0.91 -1.46 -14.29
CA TRP A 19 -2.21 -1.49 -14.98
C TRP A 19 -3.23 -0.53 -14.33
N PRO A 20 -3.18 0.77 -14.62
CA PRO A 20 -3.98 1.77 -13.91
C PRO A 20 -5.50 1.60 -14.11
N GLU A 21 -5.96 1.19 -15.30
CA GLU A 21 -7.38 0.95 -15.55
C GLU A 21 -7.90 -0.25 -14.74
N LYS A 22 -7.09 -1.30 -14.61
CA LYS A 22 -7.43 -2.46 -13.78
C LYS A 22 -7.40 -2.11 -12.31
N ALA A 23 -6.42 -1.31 -11.86
CA ALA A 23 -6.34 -0.84 -10.49
C ALA A 23 -7.58 -0.03 -10.11
N GLU A 24 -8.04 0.88 -10.98
CA GLU A 24 -9.29 1.61 -10.79
C GLU A 24 -10.50 0.67 -10.72
N LEU A 25 -10.64 -0.25 -11.68
CA LEU A 25 -11.75 -1.20 -11.73
C LEU A 25 -11.85 -2.01 -10.44
N TRP A 26 -10.74 -2.59 -10.00
CA TRP A 26 -10.70 -3.41 -8.79
C TRP A 26 -10.89 -2.60 -7.52
N ALA A 27 -10.37 -1.37 -7.46
CA ALA A 27 -10.60 -0.47 -6.33
C ALA A 27 -12.08 -0.14 -6.17
N ARG A 28 -12.79 0.17 -7.27
CA ARG A 28 -14.24 0.42 -7.26
C ARG A 28 -15.04 -0.81 -6.83
N ARG A 29 -14.69 -1.99 -7.35
CA ARG A 29 -15.34 -3.26 -6.97
C ARG A 29 -15.13 -3.60 -5.50
N SER A 30 -13.89 -3.48 -5.01
CA SER A 30 -13.56 -3.71 -3.61
C SER A 30 -14.33 -2.75 -2.70
N TYR A 31 -14.30 -1.45 -3.03
CA TYR A 31 -15.03 -0.43 -2.29
C TYR A 31 -16.52 -0.72 -2.20
N ALA A 32 -17.16 -1.08 -3.32
CA ALA A 32 -18.57 -1.49 -3.33
C ALA A 32 -18.82 -2.73 -2.44
N GLY A 33 -17.89 -3.69 -2.42
CA GLY A 33 -17.96 -4.87 -1.55
C GLY A 33 -17.92 -4.49 -0.06
N PHE A 34 -16.97 -3.64 0.34
CA PHE A 34 -16.87 -3.14 1.72
C PHE A 34 -18.08 -2.29 2.16
N LEU A 35 -18.77 -1.62 1.23
CA LEU A 35 -20.01 -0.91 1.54
C LEU A 35 -21.22 -1.82 1.69
N LYS A 36 -21.26 -2.93 0.94
CA LYS A 36 -22.41 -3.86 0.92
C LYS A 36 -22.35 -4.90 2.03
N CYS A 37 -21.17 -5.24 2.52
CA CYS A 37 -20.99 -6.35 3.44
C CYS A 37 -20.15 -5.96 4.66
N GLU A 38 -20.59 -6.40 5.84
CA GLU A 38 -19.77 -6.34 7.04
C GLU A 38 -18.64 -7.37 6.92
N VAL A 39 -17.41 -6.91 6.70
CA VAL A 39 -16.23 -7.78 6.60
C VAL A 39 -15.76 -8.15 8.01
N LYS A 40 -16.17 -9.32 8.51
CA LYS A 40 -15.83 -9.76 9.88
C LYS A 40 -14.46 -10.42 9.98
N PHE A 41 -13.97 -11.02 8.90
CA PHE A 41 -12.70 -11.75 8.90
C PHE A 41 -11.52 -10.78 8.97
N PRO A 42 -10.72 -10.83 10.05
CA PRO A 42 -9.63 -9.89 10.24
C PRO A 42 -8.73 -9.79 9.03
N GLN A 43 -8.31 -10.90 8.43
CA GLN A 43 -7.36 -10.94 7.31
C GLN A 43 -7.87 -10.24 6.04
N LEU A 44 -9.19 -10.17 5.84
CA LEU A 44 -9.77 -9.49 4.68
C LEU A 44 -9.75 -7.97 4.83
N GLN A 45 -9.58 -7.45 6.05
CA GLN A 45 -9.55 -6.02 6.33
C GLN A 45 -8.37 -5.29 5.67
N ILE A 46 -7.32 -6.02 5.26
CA ILE A 46 -6.23 -5.47 4.44
C ILE A 46 -6.74 -4.84 3.15
N GLY A 47 -7.90 -5.30 2.67
CA GLY A 47 -8.58 -4.75 1.51
C GLY A 47 -8.85 -3.26 1.63
N ASN A 48 -9.06 -2.71 2.84
CA ASN A 48 -9.21 -1.26 3.05
C ASN A 48 -7.95 -0.49 2.62
N VAL A 49 -6.77 -1.04 2.90
CA VAL A 49 -5.51 -0.40 2.50
C VAL A 49 -5.29 -0.61 1.01
N TYR A 50 -5.42 -1.83 0.52
CA TYR A 50 -5.13 -2.15 -0.89
C TYR A 50 -6.08 -1.46 -1.87
N LEU A 51 -7.36 -1.30 -1.54
CA LEU A 51 -8.30 -0.56 -2.39
C LEU A 51 -7.93 0.92 -2.48
N ALA A 52 -7.45 1.51 -1.38
CA ALA A 52 -7.08 2.92 -1.35
C ALA A 52 -5.74 3.16 -2.02
N GLU A 53 -4.80 2.22 -1.87
CA GLU A 53 -3.53 2.24 -2.58
C GLU A 53 -3.72 2.12 -4.10
N ALA A 54 -4.53 1.17 -4.56
CA ALA A 54 -4.83 1.00 -5.99
C ALA A 54 -5.58 2.22 -6.56
N ALA A 55 -6.51 2.79 -5.78
CA ALA A 55 -7.19 4.02 -6.17
C ALA A 55 -6.24 5.22 -6.25
N LEU A 56 -5.28 5.34 -5.34
CA LEU A 56 -4.25 6.39 -5.38
C LEU A 56 -3.35 6.21 -6.61
N TYR A 57 -2.86 5.00 -6.85
CA TYR A 57 -2.07 4.67 -8.03
C TYR A 57 -2.81 5.06 -9.33
N ALA A 58 -4.03 4.56 -9.51
CA ALA A 58 -4.82 4.88 -10.70
C ALA A 58 -5.15 6.38 -10.81
N GLN A 59 -5.35 7.08 -9.68
CA GLN A 59 -5.55 8.53 -9.70
C GLN A 59 -4.30 9.28 -10.16
N MET A 60 -3.11 8.80 -9.80
CA MET A 60 -1.84 9.41 -10.20
C MET A 60 -1.56 9.23 -11.69
N GLU A 61 -1.83 8.04 -12.23
CA GLU A 61 -1.63 7.74 -13.65
C GLU A 61 -2.70 8.40 -14.54
N ASN A 62 -3.97 8.37 -14.13
CA ASN A 62 -5.10 8.73 -15.00
C ASN A 62 -5.73 10.09 -14.65
N GLY A 63 -5.31 10.74 -13.55
CA GLY A 63 -5.86 12.03 -13.10
C GLY A 63 -7.31 11.99 -12.58
N ASN A 64 -7.89 10.80 -12.40
CA ASN A 64 -9.31 10.64 -12.06
C ASN A 64 -9.63 11.04 -10.60
N LYS A 65 -10.06 12.30 -10.40
CA LYS A 65 -10.35 12.85 -9.06
C LYS A 65 -11.49 12.15 -8.32
N ASN A 66 -12.36 11.41 -9.01
CA ASN A 66 -13.46 10.67 -8.38
C ASN A 66 -12.98 9.53 -7.45
N LEU A 67 -11.70 9.13 -7.55
CA LEU A 67 -11.08 8.12 -6.70
C LEU A 67 -10.77 8.62 -5.29
N THR A 68 -10.77 9.95 -5.06
CA THR A 68 -10.51 10.56 -3.75
C THR A 68 -11.43 10.01 -2.64
N LYS A 69 -12.71 9.73 -2.97
CA LYS A 69 -13.65 9.14 -2.00
C LYS A 69 -13.22 7.74 -1.56
N ILE A 70 -12.70 6.93 -2.49
CA ILE A 70 -12.25 5.55 -2.24
C ILE A 70 -10.98 5.57 -1.39
N ILE A 71 -10.03 6.44 -1.75
CA ILE A 71 -8.77 6.63 -1.01
C ILE A 71 -9.04 7.02 0.44
N ASN A 72 -9.87 8.05 0.65
CA ASN A 72 -10.20 8.54 1.98
C ASN A 72 -10.95 7.49 2.81
N TYR A 73 -11.86 6.73 2.20
CA TYR A 73 -12.56 5.65 2.88
C TYR A 73 -11.58 4.57 3.36
N GLY A 74 -10.74 4.04 2.46
CA GLY A 74 -9.84 2.95 2.80
C GLY A 74 -8.77 3.38 3.80
N LEU A 75 -8.20 4.59 3.64
CA LEU A 75 -7.23 5.13 4.59
C LEU A 75 -7.83 5.34 5.98
N LYS A 76 -9.03 5.92 6.07
CA LYS A 76 -9.73 6.12 7.35
C LYS A 76 -9.98 4.80 8.07
N ASN A 77 -10.46 3.79 7.35
CA ASN A 77 -10.74 2.48 7.94
C ASN A 77 -9.47 1.71 8.29
N GLY A 78 -8.44 1.74 7.43
CA GLY A 78 -7.14 1.14 7.70
C GLY A 78 -6.48 1.69 8.97
N LEU A 79 -6.46 3.01 9.14
CA LEU A 79 -5.94 3.65 10.37
C LEU A 79 -6.80 3.34 11.60
N LYS A 80 -8.14 3.37 11.47
CA LYS A 80 -9.04 3.09 12.58
C LYS A 80 -8.90 1.64 13.07
N LEU A 81 -8.92 0.69 12.15
CA LEU A 81 -8.78 -0.73 12.44
C LEU A 81 -7.34 -1.10 12.82
N GLY A 82 -6.33 -0.36 12.34
CA GLY A 82 -4.93 -0.54 12.70
C GLY A 82 -4.66 -0.50 14.19
N LYS A 83 -5.52 0.16 14.98
CA LYS A 83 -5.47 0.16 16.45
C LYS A 83 -5.67 -1.22 17.07
N SER A 84 -6.47 -2.08 16.45
CA SER A 84 -6.75 -3.46 16.91
C SER A 84 -6.15 -4.54 16.00
N LEU A 85 -5.83 -4.19 14.76
CA LEU A 85 -5.22 -5.05 13.75
C LEU A 85 -3.89 -4.44 13.28
N PRO A 86 -2.79 -4.64 14.04
CA PRO A 86 -1.52 -3.95 13.82
C PRO A 86 -0.97 -4.05 12.38
N TYR A 87 -1.25 -5.16 11.70
CA TYR A 87 -0.80 -5.40 10.33
C TYR A 87 -1.42 -4.43 9.31
N LEU A 88 -2.47 -3.68 9.66
CA LEU A 88 -3.04 -2.60 8.84
C LEU A 88 -2.36 -1.25 9.07
N TYR A 89 -1.80 -1.02 10.25
CA TYR A 89 -1.42 0.32 10.69
C TYR A 89 -0.22 0.86 9.91
N GLY A 90 0.88 0.10 9.86
CA GLY A 90 2.06 0.46 9.07
C GLY A 90 1.74 0.75 7.60
N PRO A 91 1.06 -0.17 6.87
CA PRO A 91 0.65 0.06 5.49
C PRO A 91 -0.25 1.30 5.32
N SER A 92 -1.15 1.56 6.29
CA SER A 92 -1.99 2.75 6.27
C SER A 92 -1.19 4.04 6.47
N LEU A 93 -0.14 4.03 7.30
CA LEU A 93 0.76 5.17 7.45
C LEU A 93 1.56 5.41 6.17
N VAL A 94 2.09 4.37 5.53
CA VAL A 94 2.75 4.48 4.22
C VAL A 94 1.81 5.14 3.20
N LEU A 95 0.58 4.65 3.08
CA LEU A 95 -0.44 5.23 2.19
C LEU A 95 -0.72 6.71 2.51
N LYS A 96 -0.84 7.07 3.79
CA LYS A 96 -1.02 8.47 4.23
C LYS A 96 0.17 9.34 3.81
N GLY A 97 1.38 8.82 3.95
CA GLY A 97 2.61 9.49 3.50
C GLY A 97 2.62 9.71 1.99
N LYS A 98 2.31 8.68 1.20
CA LYS A 98 2.18 8.78 -0.28
C LYS A 98 1.17 9.86 -0.67
N LEU A 99 -0.01 9.87 -0.05
CA LEU A 99 -1.03 10.88 -0.31
C LEU A 99 -0.54 12.31 -0.01
N LEU A 100 0.13 12.52 1.12
CA LEU A 100 0.71 13.81 1.49
C LEU A 100 1.81 14.23 0.51
N PHE A 101 2.65 13.28 0.08
CA PHE A 101 3.72 13.53 -0.86
C PHE A 101 3.18 14.03 -2.20
N HIS A 102 2.22 13.32 -2.79
CA HIS A 102 1.62 13.68 -4.08
C HIS A 102 0.77 14.96 -4.01
N SER A 103 0.30 15.36 -2.82
CA SER A 103 -0.35 16.65 -2.60
C SER A 103 0.63 17.79 -2.26
N GLY A 104 1.93 17.60 -2.52
CA GLY A 104 2.97 18.62 -2.36
C GLY A 104 3.43 18.86 -0.92
N LYS A 105 2.93 18.10 0.06
CA LYS A 105 3.22 18.27 1.49
C LYS A 105 4.42 17.43 1.92
N ARG A 106 5.55 17.58 1.22
CA ARG A 106 6.75 16.71 1.38
C ARG A 106 7.22 16.55 2.82
N LYS A 107 7.42 17.64 3.57
CA LYS A 107 7.86 17.56 4.99
C LYS A 107 6.90 16.76 5.88
N LYS A 108 5.59 16.89 5.64
CA LYS A 108 4.57 16.12 6.39
C LYS A 108 4.58 14.65 5.96
N ALA A 109 4.79 14.37 4.67
CA ALA A 109 4.93 13.01 4.17
C ALA A 109 6.14 12.30 4.81
N GLU A 110 7.31 12.95 4.83
CA GLU A 110 8.52 12.41 5.46
C GLU A 110 8.34 12.10 6.95
N ALA A 111 7.64 12.95 7.70
CA ALA A 111 7.32 12.68 9.10
C ALA A 111 6.45 11.43 9.25
N ILE A 112 5.43 11.27 8.40
CA ILE A 112 4.57 10.08 8.39
C ILE A 112 5.32 8.83 7.95
N PHE A 113 6.25 8.94 7.00
CA PHE A 113 7.10 7.82 6.59
C PHE A 113 8.02 7.35 7.72
N LYS A 114 8.61 8.27 8.48
CA LYS A 114 9.39 7.93 9.69
C LYS A 114 8.53 7.22 10.74
N GLU A 115 7.29 7.66 10.94
CA GLU A 115 6.33 6.97 11.82
C GLU A 115 6.05 5.54 11.33
N ALA A 116 5.80 5.37 10.03
CA ALA A 116 5.55 4.06 9.42
C ALA A 116 6.76 3.13 9.57
N GLU A 117 7.96 3.64 9.30
CA GLU A 117 9.24 2.92 9.41
C GLU A 117 9.51 2.48 10.86
N SER A 118 9.33 3.39 11.82
CA SER A 118 9.49 3.11 13.24
C SER A 118 8.49 2.06 13.72
N PHE A 119 7.23 2.13 13.28
CA PHE A 119 6.24 1.12 13.63
C PHE A 119 6.58 -0.25 13.02
N LEU A 120 6.84 -0.30 11.71
CA LEU A 120 7.05 -1.55 10.98
C LEU A 120 8.33 -2.28 11.38
N SER A 121 9.40 -1.56 11.68
CA SER A 121 10.67 -2.14 12.15
C SER A 121 10.53 -2.88 13.48
N ASN A 122 9.53 -2.54 14.30
CA ASN A 122 9.21 -3.21 15.56
C ASN A 122 8.22 -4.38 15.40
N THR A 123 7.77 -4.69 14.17
CA THR A 123 6.89 -5.84 13.90
C THR A 123 7.68 -7.07 13.46
N GLN A 124 7.13 -8.26 13.66
CA GLN A 124 7.73 -9.50 13.15
C GLN A 124 7.63 -9.62 11.62
N ASN A 125 6.79 -8.81 10.96
CA ASN A 125 6.59 -8.89 9.52
C ASN A 125 7.69 -8.12 8.77
N ARG A 126 8.87 -8.75 8.67
CA ARG A 126 10.04 -8.19 7.97
C ARG A 126 9.80 -7.94 6.48
N TRP A 127 8.92 -8.72 5.84
CA TRP A 127 8.58 -8.54 4.43
C TRP A 127 7.82 -7.23 4.19
N GLU A 128 6.83 -6.93 5.03
CA GLU A 128 6.08 -5.66 4.95
C GLU A 128 6.99 -4.47 5.25
N TYR A 129 7.88 -4.60 6.23
CA TYR A 129 8.88 -3.58 6.53
C TYR A 129 9.78 -3.29 5.32
N ALA A 130 10.32 -4.33 4.68
CA ALA A 130 11.15 -4.17 3.50
C ALA A 130 10.37 -3.53 2.33
N THR A 131 9.13 -3.95 2.11
CA THR A 131 8.26 -3.38 1.05
C THR A 131 8.03 -1.89 1.30
N ALA A 132 7.71 -1.50 2.53
CA ALA A 132 7.54 -0.10 2.90
C ALA A 132 8.83 0.72 2.69
N LEU A 133 9.99 0.20 3.11
CA LEU A 133 11.28 0.86 2.88
C LEU A 133 11.54 1.12 1.40
N TYR A 134 11.25 0.13 0.54
CA TYR A 134 11.43 0.28 -0.90
C TYR A 134 10.53 1.39 -1.46
N GLU A 135 9.23 1.31 -1.17
CA GLU A 135 8.24 2.26 -1.69
C GLU A 135 8.51 3.70 -1.21
N ILE A 136 8.91 3.87 0.05
CA ILE A 136 9.31 5.16 0.61
C ILE A 136 10.60 5.65 -0.05
N GLY A 137 11.57 4.75 -0.21
CA GLY A 137 12.87 5.04 -0.82
C GLY A 137 12.72 5.55 -2.25
N GLU A 138 11.96 4.84 -3.09
CA GLU A 138 11.66 5.25 -4.46
C GLU A 138 11.00 6.63 -4.51
N LEU A 139 9.99 6.86 -3.66
CA LEU A 139 9.25 8.11 -3.67
C LEU A 139 10.11 9.31 -3.23
N LEU A 140 11.03 9.10 -2.28
CA LEU A 140 11.89 10.15 -1.76
C LEU A 140 13.21 10.31 -2.51
N GLY A 141 13.60 9.33 -3.34
CA GLY A 141 14.92 9.23 -3.94
C GLY A 141 16.01 8.80 -2.95
N ASP A 142 15.65 8.00 -1.94
CA ASP A 142 16.54 7.57 -0.86
C ASP A 142 17.14 6.18 -1.15
N THR A 143 18.39 6.19 -1.62
CA THR A 143 19.11 4.97 -2.03
C THR A 143 19.48 4.07 -0.85
N GLU A 144 19.61 4.61 0.35
CA GLU A 144 19.93 3.83 1.56
C GLU A 144 18.72 2.99 1.98
N ARG A 145 17.52 3.58 1.97
CA ARG A 145 16.26 2.84 2.21
C ARG A 145 16.05 1.74 1.17
N ILE A 146 16.30 2.03 -0.10
CA ILE A 146 16.19 1.04 -1.19
C ILE A 146 17.17 -0.12 -0.96
N SER A 147 18.43 0.18 -0.67
CA SER A 147 19.47 -0.83 -0.41
C SER A 147 19.11 -1.72 0.79
N THR A 148 18.65 -1.10 1.89
CA THR A 148 18.22 -1.80 3.10
C THR A 148 17.04 -2.72 2.82
N SER A 149 16.05 -2.26 2.05
CA SER A 149 14.93 -3.10 1.61
C SER A 149 15.40 -4.33 0.84
N LYS A 150 16.24 -4.13 -0.20
CA LYS A 150 16.76 -5.23 -1.03
C LYS A 150 17.53 -6.26 -0.18
N LYS A 151 18.33 -5.81 0.79
CA LYS A 151 19.02 -6.69 1.74
C LYS A 151 18.04 -7.56 2.53
N ILE A 152 17.00 -6.96 3.12
CA ILE A 152 16.00 -7.72 3.89
C ILE A 152 15.27 -8.72 3.00
N LEU A 153 14.85 -8.32 1.79
CA LEU A 153 14.18 -9.22 0.84
C LEU A 153 15.07 -10.40 0.43
N HIS A 154 16.39 -10.17 0.29
CA HIS A 154 17.36 -11.23 0.05
C HIS A 154 17.46 -12.21 1.22
N GLU A 155 17.56 -11.71 2.45
CA GLU A 155 17.57 -12.54 3.66
C GLU A 155 16.29 -13.39 3.81
N LEU A 156 15.15 -12.86 3.38
CA LEU A 156 13.86 -13.56 3.39
C LEU A 156 13.69 -14.56 2.24
N GLY A 157 14.61 -14.60 1.27
CA GLY A 157 14.49 -15.43 0.07
C GLY A 157 13.32 -15.02 -0.84
N ALA A 158 12.90 -13.75 -0.81
CA ALA A 158 11.76 -13.23 -1.55
C ALA A 158 12.07 -13.03 -3.06
N LYS A 159 12.38 -14.14 -3.75
CA LYS A 159 12.86 -14.15 -5.15
C LYS A 159 11.93 -13.43 -6.13
N ALA A 160 10.61 -13.55 -5.93
CA ALA A 160 9.62 -12.90 -6.80
C ALA A 160 9.66 -11.37 -6.66
N ASP A 161 9.78 -10.87 -5.43
CA ASP A 161 9.91 -9.44 -5.16
C ASP A 161 11.22 -8.90 -5.73
N LEU A 162 12.35 -9.54 -5.44
CA LEU A 162 13.67 -9.14 -5.96
C LEU A 162 13.68 -9.07 -7.49
N LYS A 163 13.18 -10.10 -8.17
CA LYS A 163 13.08 -10.12 -9.64
C LYS A 163 12.23 -8.96 -10.19
N ARG A 164 11.19 -8.56 -9.46
CA ARG A 164 10.36 -7.40 -9.83
C ARG A 164 11.11 -6.09 -9.64
N LEU A 165 11.84 -5.93 -8.55
CA LEU A 165 12.63 -4.72 -8.28
C LEU A 165 13.72 -4.52 -9.35
N ASP A 166 14.35 -5.59 -9.82
CA ASP A 166 15.40 -5.50 -10.85
C ASP A 166 14.83 -5.14 -12.24
N LYS A 167 13.59 -5.53 -12.55
CA LYS A 167 12.93 -5.18 -13.82
C LYS A 167 12.56 -3.69 -13.94
N ILE A 168 12.45 -2.99 -12.82
CA ILE A 168 12.05 -1.57 -12.78
C ILE A 168 13.26 -0.63 -13.00
N GLN A 169 14.50 -1.16 -13.02
CA GLN A 169 15.74 -0.39 -13.20
C GLN A 169 16.23 -0.22 -14.66
N LEU A 170 15.32 -0.23 -15.65
CA LEU A 170 15.64 0.07 -17.07
C LEU A 170 15.17 1.48 -17.44
#